data_AF-A0A7Z9JH67-F1
#
_entry.id   AF-A0A7Z9JH67-F1
#
_cell.length_a   1.000
_cell.length_b   1.000
_cell.length_c   1.000
_cell.angle_alpha   90.00
_cell.angle_beta   90.00
_cell.angle_gamma   90.00
#
_symmetry.space_group_name_H-M   'P 1'
#
loop_
_entity.id
_entity.type
_entity.pdbx_description
1 polymer ?
#
loop_
_entity_poly.entity_id
_entity_poly.type
_entity_poly.pdbx_seq_one_letter_code
_entity_poly.pdbx_strand_id
1 'polypeptide(L)'
;MVAVNDEKLAFVVMLAGPGVPGNELLPVQQALLLQSAGVNQEHIDSVVNASMSFYEMMEAGASEDELREQMTELVDVQLEIEGVEFSEEVYEEAIEDGLKTMTLPWMKFFLFY
;
A
#
# COMPACT_ATOMS: atom_id res chain seq x y z
N MET A 1 -4.32 -4.70 17.82
CA MET A 1 -5.69 -5.13 18.15
C MET A 1 -5.69 -5.89 19.47
N VAL A 2 -6.59 -5.57 20.41
CA VAL A 2 -6.65 -6.24 21.73
C VAL A 2 -7.46 -7.55 21.68
N ALA A 3 -8.46 -7.63 20.78
CA ALA A 3 -9.41 -8.74 20.73
C ALA A 3 -8.86 -10.04 20.11
N VAL A 4 -7.80 -9.98 19.29
CA VAL A 4 -7.27 -11.13 18.54
C VAL A 4 -6.74 -12.25 19.45
N ASN A 5 -6.29 -11.91 20.66
CA ASN A 5 -5.68 -12.86 21.60
C ASN A 5 -6.59 -13.24 22.79
N ASP A 6 -7.89 -12.89 22.75
CA ASP A 6 -8.81 -13.21 23.84
C ASP A 6 -9.65 -14.46 23.51
N GLU A 7 -9.28 -15.60 24.11
CA GLU A 7 -9.97 -16.89 23.93
C GLU A 7 -11.44 -16.88 24.41
N LYS A 8 -11.86 -15.87 25.17
CA LYS A 8 -13.25 -15.73 25.64
C LYS A 8 -14.13 -14.97 24.64
N LEU A 9 -13.55 -14.45 23.58
CA LEU A 9 -14.26 -13.65 22.59
C LEU A 9 -15.15 -14.53 21.71
N ALA A 10 -16.47 -14.36 21.81
CA ALA A 10 -17.42 -15.15 21.02
C ALA A 10 -17.59 -14.63 19.58
N PHE A 11 -17.57 -13.30 19.38
CA PHE A 11 -17.62 -12.65 18.06
C PHE A 11 -17.21 -11.17 18.18
N VAL A 12 -16.78 -10.58 17.06
CA VAL A 12 -16.49 -9.14 16.92
C VAL A 12 -17.58 -8.50 16.07
N VAL A 13 -18.13 -7.37 16.52
CA VAL A 13 -18.98 -6.51 15.68
C VAL A 13 -18.11 -5.37 15.15
N MET A 14 -17.74 -5.44 13.87
CA MET A 14 -17.03 -4.34 13.22
C MET A 14 -18.02 -3.26 12.81
N LEU A 15 -18.05 -2.15 13.55
CA LEU A 15 -18.93 -1.01 13.24
C LEU A 15 -18.41 -0.16 12.06
N ALA A 16 -17.11 -0.27 11.71
CA ALA A 16 -16.47 0.49 10.63
C ALA A 16 -15.15 -0.12 10.10
N GLY A 17 -14.88 -1.41 10.33
CA GLY A 17 -13.73 -2.08 9.71
C GLY A 17 -14.06 -2.44 8.26
N PRO A 18 -13.10 -2.36 7.31
CA PRO A 18 -13.35 -2.88 5.98
C PRO A 18 -13.64 -4.37 6.09
N GLY A 19 -14.71 -4.85 5.47
CA GLY A 19 -15.04 -6.28 5.41
C GLY A 19 -14.15 -7.07 4.45
N VAL A 20 -13.04 -6.49 4.00
CA VAL A 20 -12.11 -6.96 2.97
C VAL A 20 -10.69 -6.61 3.45
N PRO A 21 -9.69 -7.51 3.28
CA PRO A 21 -8.30 -7.24 3.62
C PRO A 21 -7.73 -5.97 2.98
N GLY A 22 -6.81 -5.29 3.67
CA GLY A 22 -6.24 -4.02 3.19
C GLY A 22 -5.45 -4.16 1.89
N ASN A 23 -4.73 -5.27 1.70
CA ASN A 23 -3.97 -5.56 0.46
C ASN A 23 -4.87 -5.70 -0.78
N GLU A 24 -6.13 -6.13 -0.62
CA GLU A 24 -7.13 -6.17 -1.69
C GLU A 24 -7.87 -4.83 -1.83
N LEU A 25 -8.10 -4.14 -0.71
CA LEU A 25 -8.90 -2.91 -0.68
C LEU A 25 -8.15 -1.69 -1.22
N LEU A 26 -6.89 -1.51 -0.81
CA LEU A 26 -6.12 -0.30 -1.13
C LEU A 26 -5.89 -0.12 -2.63
N PRO A 27 -5.52 -1.14 -3.42
CA PRO A 27 -5.37 -0.97 -4.87
C PRO A 27 -6.67 -0.53 -5.55
N VAL A 28 -7.81 -1.09 -5.12
CA VAL A 28 -9.14 -0.71 -5.65
C VAL A 28 -9.47 0.73 -5.30
N GLN A 29 -9.21 1.16 -4.06
CA GLN A 29 -9.44 2.56 -3.66
C GLN A 29 -8.54 3.52 -4.44
N GLN A 30 -7.27 3.16 -4.63
CA GLN A 30 -6.31 3.96 -5.40
C GLN A 30 -6.75 4.10 -6.85
N ALA A 31 -7.19 3.01 -7.49
CA ALA A 31 -7.71 3.04 -8.86
C ALA A 31 -8.93 3.97 -9.00
N LEU A 32 -9.87 3.93 -8.05
CA LEU A 32 -11.05 4.79 -8.05
C LEU A 32 -10.70 6.27 -7.86
N LEU A 33 -9.72 6.57 -7.00
CA LEU A 33 -9.23 7.93 -6.82
C LEU A 33 -8.59 8.47 -8.11
N LEU A 34 -7.68 7.71 -8.72
CA LEU A 34 -7.01 8.10 -9.96
C LEU A 34 -8.00 8.25 -11.12
N GLN A 35 -8.97 7.34 -11.24
CA GLN A 35 -10.05 7.45 -12.21
C GLN A 35 -10.86 8.73 -12.01
N SER A 36 -11.20 9.07 -10.75
CA SER A 36 -11.93 10.30 -10.45
C SER A 36 -11.12 11.58 -10.72
N ALA A 37 -9.78 11.49 -10.66
CA ALA A 37 -8.85 12.55 -11.01
C ALA A 37 -8.63 12.68 -12.53
N GLY A 38 -9.20 11.78 -13.34
CA GLY A 38 -9.08 11.80 -14.81
C GLY A 38 -7.80 11.18 -15.36
N VAL A 39 -7.09 10.38 -14.54
CA VAL A 39 -5.90 9.63 -14.99
C VAL A 39 -6.32 8.56 -16.00
N ASN A 40 -5.47 8.30 -16.99
CA ASN A 40 -5.75 7.31 -18.03
C ASN A 40 -5.67 5.87 -17.46
N GLN A 41 -6.32 4.92 -18.13
CA GLN A 41 -6.41 3.54 -17.63
C GLN A 41 -5.04 2.84 -17.57
N GLU A 42 -4.14 3.10 -18.51
CA GLU A 42 -2.81 2.48 -18.55
C GLU A 42 -1.98 2.86 -17.31
N HIS A 43 -2.00 4.13 -16.92
CA HIS A 43 -1.34 4.62 -15.71
C HIS A 43 -1.99 4.09 -14.44
N ILE A 44 -3.33 3.98 -14.42
CA ILE A 44 -4.06 3.37 -13.31
C ILE A 44 -3.61 1.90 -13.13
N ASP A 45 -3.56 1.15 -14.23
CA ASP A 45 -3.15 -0.26 -14.20
C ASP A 45 -1.71 -0.41 -13.72
N SER A 46 -0.78 0.46 -14.16
CA SER A 46 0.61 0.44 -13.69
C SER A 46 0.72 0.67 -12.17
N VAL A 47 0.02 1.67 -11.63
CA VAL A 47 0.04 1.94 -10.18
C VAL A 47 -0.56 0.77 -9.40
N VAL A 48 -1.70 0.25 -9.86
CA VAL A 48 -2.38 -0.88 -9.21
C VAL A 48 -1.48 -2.11 -9.19
N ASN A 49 -0.84 -2.43 -10.32
CA ASN A 49 0.07 -3.57 -10.42
C ASN A 49 1.31 -3.41 -9.53
N ALA A 50 1.93 -2.23 -9.50
CA ALA A 50 3.06 -1.94 -8.62
C ALA A 50 2.66 -2.05 -7.12
N SER A 51 1.50 -1.52 -6.75
CA SER A 51 0.96 -1.63 -5.39
C SER A 51 0.68 -3.10 -4.99
N MET A 52 0.05 -3.88 -5.87
CA MET A 52 -0.22 -5.30 -5.61
C MET A 52 1.08 -6.11 -5.48
N SER A 53 2.06 -5.91 -6.38
CA SER A 53 3.37 -6.55 -6.32
C SER A 53 4.07 -6.27 -4.99
N PHE A 54 4.07 -5.01 -4.55
CA PHE A 54 4.63 -4.60 -3.26
C PHE A 54 3.95 -5.33 -2.07
N TYR A 55 2.62 -5.42 -2.07
CA TYR A 55 1.90 -6.13 -1.01
C TYR A 55 2.15 -7.65 -1.03
N GLU A 56 2.22 -8.27 -2.20
CA GLU A 56 2.55 -9.69 -2.35
C GLU A 56 3.96 -10.00 -1.81
N MET A 57 4.95 -9.14 -2.10
CA MET A 57 6.30 -9.28 -1.56
C MET A 57 6.34 -9.14 -0.03
N MET A 58 5.58 -8.17 0.51
CA MET A 58 5.45 -8.01 1.96
C MET A 58 4.85 -9.25 2.63
N GLU A 59 3.79 -9.83 2.04
CA GLU A 59 3.15 -11.05 2.55
C GLU A 59 4.09 -12.26 2.47
N ALA A 60 4.87 -12.36 1.39
CA ALA A 60 5.89 -13.38 1.20
C ALA A 60 7.10 -13.26 2.14
N GLY A 61 7.20 -12.16 2.90
CA GLY A 61 8.30 -11.92 3.84
C GLY A 61 9.61 -11.50 3.17
N ALA A 62 9.53 -10.75 2.07
CA ALA A 62 10.68 -10.15 1.40
C ALA A 62 11.53 -9.32 2.38
N SER A 63 12.83 -9.23 2.09
CA SER A 63 13.79 -8.44 2.84
C SER A 63 13.53 -6.94 2.70
N GLU A 64 14.10 -6.15 3.61
CA GLU A 64 13.99 -4.69 3.57
C GLU A 64 14.55 -4.10 2.28
N ASP A 65 15.67 -4.65 1.77
CA ASP A 65 16.28 -4.22 0.52
C ASP A 65 15.38 -4.52 -0.69
N GLU A 66 14.76 -5.71 -0.74
CA GLU A 66 13.81 -6.10 -1.80
C GLU A 66 12.54 -5.23 -1.76
N LEU A 67 12.00 -4.96 -0.57
CA LEU A 67 10.85 -4.07 -0.42
C LEU A 67 11.21 -2.64 -0.82
N ARG A 68 12.43 -2.19 -0.53
CA ARG A 68 12.91 -0.87 -0.92
C ARG A 68 12.99 -0.72 -2.43
N GLU A 69 13.56 -1.69 -3.13
CA GLU A 69 13.59 -1.71 -4.59
C GLU A 69 12.17 -1.63 -5.18
N GLN A 70 11.23 -2.42 -4.63
CA GLN A 70 9.85 -2.39 -5.11
C GLN A 70 9.11 -1.09 -4.76
N MET A 71 9.43 -0.45 -3.63
CA MET A 71 8.91 0.88 -3.28
C MET A 71 9.43 1.95 -4.24
N THR A 72 10.70 1.86 -4.65
CA THR A 72 11.27 2.75 -5.66
C THR A 72 10.47 2.67 -6.97
N GLU A 73 10.17 1.47 -7.47
CA GLU A 73 9.34 1.30 -8.67
C GLU A 73 7.95 1.90 -8.47
N LEU A 74 7.32 1.69 -7.30
CA LEU A 74 6.01 2.26 -7.00
C LEU A 74 6.02 3.79 -6.98
N VAL A 75 7.08 4.41 -6.44
CA VAL A 75 7.27 5.86 -6.47
C VAL A 75 7.46 6.33 -7.90
N ASP A 76 8.34 5.69 -8.69
CA ASP A 76 8.59 6.05 -10.09
C ASP A 76 7.31 6.09 -10.91
N VAL A 77 6.48 5.04 -10.81
CA VAL A 77 5.19 4.98 -11.53
C VAL A 77 4.23 6.09 -11.08
N GLN A 78 4.23 6.47 -9.81
CA GLN A 78 3.40 7.58 -9.32
C GLN A 78 3.90 8.94 -9.81
N LEU A 79 5.22 9.13 -9.88
CA LEU A 79 5.84 10.36 -10.36
C LEU A 79 5.57 10.62 -11.85
N GLU A 80 5.58 9.55 -12.65
CA GLU A 80 5.21 9.63 -14.08
C GLU A 80 3.79 10.18 -14.29
N ILE A 81 2.87 9.92 -13.36
CA ILE A 81 1.49 10.41 -13.43
C ILE A 81 1.39 11.89 -13.10
N GLU A 82 2.12 12.34 -12.08
CA GLU A 82 2.08 13.74 -11.66
C GLU A 82 2.81 14.67 -12.65
N GLY A 83 3.76 14.14 -13.42
CA GLY A 83 4.54 14.92 -14.39
C GLY A 83 5.41 15.99 -13.72
N VAL A 84 5.76 15.78 -12.45
CA VAL A 84 6.59 16.67 -11.64
C VAL A 84 7.96 16.03 -11.45
N GLU A 85 9.02 16.75 -11.79
CA GLU A 85 10.38 16.36 -11.41
C GLU A 85 10.63 16.77 -9.94
N PHE A 86 10.98 15.79 -9.12
CA PHE A 86 11.38 16.02 -7.73
C PHE A 86 12.90 16.22 -7.63
N SER A 87 13.34 16.91 -6.58
CA SER A 87 14.76 16.87 -6.21
C SER A 87 15.11 15.46 -5.72
N GLU A 88 16.39 15.08 -5.86
CA GLU A 88 16.90 13.80 -5.36
C GLU A 88 16.58 13.57 -3.87
N GLU A 89 16.60 14.65 -3.07
CA GLU A 89 16.25 14.60 -1.64
C GLU A 89 14.77 14.25 -1.41
N VAL A 90 13.84 14.87 -2.14
CA VAL A 90 12.40 14.60 -1.98
C VAL A 90 12.03 13.22 -2.54
N TYR A 91 12.70 12.81 -3.62
CA TYR A 91 12.56 11.46 -4.18
C TYR A 91 12.93 10.39 -3.15
N GLU A 92 14.10 10.54 -2.51
CA GLU A 92 14.57 9.61 -1.49
C GLU A 92 13.67 9.62 -0.25
N GLU A 93 13.21 10.79 0.20
CA GLU A 93 12.27 10.92 1.31
C GLU A 93 10.95 10.20 1.03
N ALA A 94 10.41 10.28 -0.19
CA ALA A 94 9.19 9.58 -0.58
C ALA A 94 9.32 8.05 -0.47
N ILE A 95 10.47 7.49 -0.86
CA ILE A 95 10.75 6.06 -0.74
C ILE A 95 10.83 5.65 0.73
N GLU A 96 11.60 6.39 1.54
CA GLU A 96 11.79 6.08 2.96
C GLU A 96 10.48 6.18 3.75
N ASP A 97 9.70 7.24 3.55
CA ASP A 97 8.41 7.43 4.21
C ASP A 97 7.37 6.40 3.76
N GLY A 98 7.39 6.02 2.48
CA GLY A 98 6.57 4.93 1.94
C GLY A 98 6.85 3.62 2.66
N LEU A 99 8.12 3.19 2.69
CA LEU A 99 8.54 1.97 3.38
C LEU A 99 8.19 1.98 4.86
N LYS A 100 8.53 3.09 5.54
CA LYS A 100 8.26 3.26 6.96
C LYS A 100 6.78 3.14 7.27
N THR A 101 5.92 3.77 6.46
CA THR A 101 4.46 3.70 6.62
C THR A 101 3.95 2.28 6.45
N MET A 102 4.38 1.59 5.39
CA MET A 102 3.92 0.23 5.07
C MET A 102 4.40 -0.80 6.11
N THR A 103 5.57 -0.58 6.69
CA THR A 103 6.15 -1.51 7.67
C THR A 103 5.66 -1.31 9.11
N LEU A 104 4.85 -0.27 9.39
CA LEU A 104 4.25 -0.06 10.71
C LEU A 104 3.45 -1.29 11.16
N PRO A 105 3.52 -1.71 12.45
CA PRO A 105 2.83 -2.90 12.93
C PRO A 105 1.32 -2.89 12.69
N TRP A 106 0.67 -1.72 12.80
CA TRP A 106 -0.76 -1.60 12.54
C TRP A 106 -1.08 -1.68 11.04
N MET A 107 -0.18 -1.20 10.16
CA MET A 107 -0.36 -1.24 8.72
C MET A 107 -0.23 -2.68 8.21
N LYS A 108 0.79 -3.42 8.66
CA LYS A 108 0.91 -4.86 8.37
C LYS A 108 -0.32 -5.65 8.82
N PHE A 109 -0.86 -5.31 10.00
CA PHE A 109 -2.11 -5.91 10.47
C PHE A 109 -3.27 -5.57 9.52
N PHE A 110 -3.46 -4.28 9.21
CA PHE A 110 -4.52 -3.82 8.32
C PHE A 110 -4.47 -4.47 6.92
N LEU A 111 -3.26 -4.68 6.39
CA LEU A 111 -3.06 -5.27 5.07
C LEU A 111 -3.43 -6.76 5.03
N PHE A 112 -3.06 -7.54 6.04
CA PHE A 112 -3.04 -9.01 5.95
C PHE A 112 -3.90 -9.75 7.01
N TYR A 113 -4.57 -9.06 7.93
CA TYR A 113 -5.41 -9.65 9.00
C TYR A 113 -6.81 -9.04 9.05
#